data_AF-A0A956DID7-F1
#
_entry.id   AF-A0A956DID7-F1
#
_cell.length_a   1.000
_cell.length_b   1.000
_cell.length_c   1.000
_cell.angle_alpha   90.00
_cell.angle_beta   90.00
_cell.angle_gamma   90.00
#
_symmetry.space_group_name_H-M   'P 1'
#
loop_
_entity.id
_entity.type
_entity.pdbx_description
1 polymer ?
#
loop_
_entity_poly.entity_id
_entity_poly.type
_entity_poly.pdbx_seq_one_letter_code
_entity_poly.pdbx_strand_id
1 'polypeptide(L)'
;FGVGLQFVNILKDVTDDRERRVSFIPRTTVHAQGLSIDALVDPTQRERAHAAVAPLFDTAQNRLDRALEYILAIPAEQTAVRLFCLLPLWMAVRTLVHARGNDAMFTAGDPVKIARGEVEQLIADCVALVGKDDALRQKYDALWRMPALPSAAEMTVH
;
A
#
# COMPACT_ATOMS: atom_id res chain seq x y z
N PHE A 1 1.54 -14.54 0.77
CA PHE A 1 1.80 -13.53 1.82
C PHE A 1 2.97 -12.60 1.46
N GLY A 2 4.23 -13.03 1.53
CA GLY A 2 5.40 -12.13 1.34
C GLY A 2 5.47 -11.39 -0.01
N VAL A 3 5.00 -11.98 -1.10
CA VAL A 3 5.01 -11.34 -2.43
C VAL A 3 4.12 -10.09 -2.47
N GLY A 4 2.97 -10.08 -1.79
CA GLY A 4 2.09 -8.90 -1.77
C GLY A 4 2.74 -7.70 -1.08
N LEU A 5 3.45 -7.95 0.03
CA LEU A 5 4.21 -6.93 0.75
C LEU A 5 5.37 -6.37 -0.10
N GLN A 6 6.01 -7.21 -0.91
CA GLN A 6 7.08 -6.77 -1.80
C GLN A 6 6.59 -5.82 -2.89
N PHE A 7 5.38 -6.01 -3.41
CA PHE A 7 4.79 -5.07 -4.39
C PHE A 7 4.50 -3.70 -3.78
N VAL A 8 4.12 -3.63 -2.51
CA VAL A 8 3.92 -2.35 -1.81
C VAL A 8 5.23 -1.59 -1.69
N ASN A 9 6.33 -2.27 -1.36
CA ASN A 9 7.65 -1.65 -1.31
C ASN A 9 8.08 -1.14 -2.70
N ILE A 10 7.91 -1.94 -3.76
CA ILE A 10 8.22 -1.53 -5.15
C ILE A 10 7.48 -0.25 -5.55
N LEU A 11 6.22 -0.09 -5.13
CA LEU A 11 5.42 1.09 -5.45
C LEU A 11 5.80 2.31 -4.60
N LYS A 12 6.05 2.11 -3.30
CA LYS A 12 6.35 3.21 -2.38
C LYS A 12 7.78 3.76 -2.57
N ASP A 13 8.72 2.91 -3.01
CA ASP A 13 10.15 3.24 -3.03
C ASP A 13 10.65 3.69 -4.42
N VAL A 14 9.75 4.07 -5.36
CA VAL A 14 10.09 4.45 -6.75
C VAL A 14 11.16 5.55 -6.82
N THR A 15 11.09 6.55 -5.95
CA THR A 15 12.06 7.66 -5.89
C THR A 15 13.38 7.24 -5.24
N ASP A 16 13.31 6.47 -4.16
CA ASP A 16 14.47 6.01 -3.39
C ASP A 16 15.31 5.00 -4.19
N ASP A 17 14.64 4.13 -4.95
CA ASP A 17 15.26 3.20 -5.89
C ASP A 17 15.96 3.95 -7.03
N ARG A 18 15.34 5.03 -7.53
CA ARG A 18 15.94 5.88 -8.56
C ARG A 18 17.20 6.59 -8.08
N GLU A 19 17.24 7.07 -6.84
CA GLU A 19 18.48 7.64 -6.25
C GLU A 19 19.62 6.63 -6.28
N ARG A 20 19.30 5.34 -6.13
CA ARG A 20 20.25 4.22 -6.20
C ARG A 20 20.47 3.72 -7.64
N ARG A 21 19.88 4.37 -8.65
CA ARG A 21 19.90 4.00 -10.09
C ARG A 21 19.35 2.61 -10.38
N VAL A 22 18.42 2.14 -9.56
CA VAL A 22 17.66 0.90 -9.78
C VAL A 22 16.19 1.23 -10.00
N SER A 23 15.44 0.32 -10.63
CA SER A 23 13.99 0.44 -10.74
C SER A 23 13.39 -0.95 -10.80
N PHE A 24 12.40 -1.19 -9.94
CA PHE A 24 11.62 -2.42 -9.92
C PHE A 24 10.26 -2.27 -10.63
N ILE A 25 9.99 -1.10 -11.22
CA ILE A 25 8.82 -0.89 -12.07
C ILE A 25 9.05 -1.60 -13.42
N PRO A 26 8.13 -2.48 -13.86
CA PRO A 26 8.20 -3.13 -15.16
C PRO A 26 8.36 -2.14 -16.31
N ARG A 27 9.43 -2.28 -17.09
CA ARG A 27 9.67 -1.43 -18.28
C ARG A 27 8.52 -1.49 -19.28
N THR A 28 7.84 -2.64 -19.38
CA THR A 28 6.72 -2.85 -20.30
C THR A 28 5.55 -1.92 -20.00
N THR A 29 5.20 -1.68 -18.74
CA THR A 29 4.08 -0.79 -18.39
C THR A 29 4.42 0.66 -18.62
N VAL A 30 5.68 1.04 -18.40
CA VAL A 30 6.19 2.40 -18.63
C VAL A 30 6.28 2.72 -20.13
N HIS A 31 6.81 1.80 -20.93
CA HIS A 31 6.86 1.95 -22.39
C HIS A 31 5.48 1.94 -23.03
N ALA A 32 4.50 1.20 -22.48
CA ALA A 32 3.12 1.25 -22.96
C ALA A 32 2.50 2.65 -22.82
N GLN A 33 2.97 3.46 -21.86
CA GLN A 33 2.60 4.87 -21.72
C GLN A 33 3.49 5.82 -22.53
N GLY A 34 4.43 5.30 -23.33
CA GLY A 34 5.38 6.08 -24.12
C GLY A 34 6.45 6.80 -23.28
N LEU A 35 6.69 6.34 -22.04
CA LEU A 35 7.66 6.91 -21.13
C LEU A 35 8.96 6.09 -21.12
N SER A 36 10.04 6.70 -20.64
CA SER A 36 11.20 6.00 -20.09
C SER A 36 11.08 5.93 -18.57
N ILE A 37 11.85 5.05 -17.93
CA ILE A 37 11.91 4.96 -16.45
C ILE A 37 12.31 6.31 -15.84
N ASP A 38 13.23 7.03 -16.48
CA ASP A 38 13.71 8.33 -15.97
C ASP A 38 12.63 9.41 -15.98
N ALA A 39 11.67 9.31 -16.91
CA ALA A 39 10.57 10.25 -17.04
C ALA A 39 9.46 10.05 -15.99
N LEU A 40 9.49 8.97 -15.19
CA LEU A 40 8.49 8.72 -14.15
C LEU A 40 8.44 9.80 -13.08
N VAL A 41 9.58 10.44 -12.79
CA VAL A 41 9.68 11.52 -11.78
C VAL A 41 9.53 12.92 -12.36
N ASP A 42 9.31 13.03 -13.68
CA ASP A 42 9.12 14.32 -14.32
C ASP A 42 7.73 14.87 -13.93
N PRO A 43 7.66 16.05 -13.27
CA PRO A 43 6.40 16.63 -12.86
C PRO A 43 5.46 16.97 -14.02
N THR A 44 5.95 17.06 -15.26
CA THR A 44 5.11 17.28 -16.44
C THR A 44 4.43 16.00 -16.94
N GLN A 45 4.83 14.82 -16.46
CA GLN A 45 4.36 13.51 -16.93
C GLN A 45 3.48 12.76 -15.92
N ARG A 46 2.96 13.44 -14.88
CA ARG A 46 2.28 12.80 -13.74
C ARG A 46 1.14 11.88 -14.12
N GLU A 47 0.27 12.31 -15.04
CA GLU A 47 -0.84 11.49 -15.52
C GLU A 47 -0.34 10.16 -16.12
N ARG A 48 0.68 10.22 -16.97
CA ARG A 48 1.28 9.04 -17.62
C ARG A 48 2.07 8.20 -16.63
N ALA A 49 2.72 8.81 -15.64
CA ALA A 49 3.42 8.11 -14.56
C ALA A 49 2.45 7.29 -13.70
N HIS A 50 1.32 7.88 -13.29
CA HIS A 50 0.24 7.16 -12.60
C HIS A 50 -0.33 6.03 -13.46
N ALA A 51 -0.59 6.28 -14.75
CA ALA A 51 -1.06 5.25 -15.67
C ALA A 51 -0.06 4.09 -15.83
N ALA A 52 1.24 4.37 -15.79
CA ALA A 52 2.29 3.35 -15.92
C ALA A 52 2.38 2.42 -14.70
N VAL A 53 2.02 2.89 -13.51
CA VAL A 53 2.06 2.10 -12.27
C VAL A 53 0.70 1.51 -11.87
N ALA A 54 -0.41 2.00 -12.43
CA ALA A 54 -1.76 1.51 -12.12
C ALA A 54 -1.91 -0.04 -12.21
N PRO A 55 -1.36 -0.74 -13.22
CA PRO A 55 -1.44 -2.21 -13.26
C PRO A 55 -0.73 -2.91 -12.09
N LEU A 56 0.29 -2.27 -11.51
CA LEU A 56 1.00 -2.81 -10.35
C LEU A 56 0.15 -2.68 -9.09
N PHE A 57 -0.61 -1.59 -8.94
CA PHE A 57 -1.59 -1.44 -7.86
C PHE A 57 -2.64 -2.54 -7.90
N ASP A 58 -3.20 -2.81 -9.08
CA ASP A 58 -4.23 -3.84 -9.24
C ASP A 58 -3.64 -5.25 -8.96
N THR A 59 -2.41 -5.50 -9.42
CA THR A 59 -1.69 -6.74 -9.11
C THR A 59 -1.40 -6.87 -7.61
N ALA A 60 -0.99 -5.78 -6.96
CA ALA A 60 -0.72 -5.77 -5.53
C ALA A 60 -1.99 -6.06 -4.73
N GLN A 61 -3.10 -5.40 -5.06
CA GLN A 61 -4.41 -5.65 -4.47
C GLN A 61 -4.80 -7.14 -4.55
N ASN A 62 -4.77 -7.74 -5.74
CA ASN A 62 -5.09 -9.16 -5.90
C ASN A 62 -4.22 -10.08 -5.01
N ARG A 63 -2.93 -9.73 -4.87
CA ARG A 63 -2.02 -10.50 -4.00
C ARG A 63 -2.31 -10.31 -2.52
N LEU A 64 -2.76 -9.12 -2.11
CA LEU A 64 -3.19 -8.86 -0.74
C LEU A 64 -4.51 -9.57 -0.44
N ASP A 65 -5.44 -9.65 -1.39
CA ASP A 65 -6.68 -10.44 -1.25
C ASP A 65 -6.33 -11.91 -0.95
N ARG A 66 -5.41 -12.49 -1.73
CA ARG A 66 -4.92 -13.86 -1.50
C ARG A 66 -4.14 -13.99 -0.18
N ALA A 67 -3.53 -12.92 0.29
CA ALA A 67 -2.86 -12.91 1.59
C ALA A 67 -3.87 -12.93 2.75
N LEU A 68 -5.01 -12.26 2.62
CA LEU A 68 -6.11 -12.37 3.58
C LEU A 68 -6.63 -13.81 3.64
N GLU A 69 -6.92 -14.45 2.49
CA GLU A 69 -7.39 -15.84 2.47
C GLU A 69 -6.41 -16.80 3.14
N TYR A 70 -5.10 -16.58 2.93
CA TYR A 70 -4.07 -17.35 3.63
C TYR A 70 -4.13 -17.18 5.15
N ILE A 71 -4.35 -15.96 5.65
CA ILE A 71 -4.45 -15.69 7.09
C ILE A 71 -5.70 -16.36 7.67
N LEU A 72 -6.83 -16.27 6.98
CA LEU A 72 -8.09 -16.86 7.44
C LEU A 72 -8.03 -18.40 7.46
N ALA A 73 -7.22 -19.02 6.60
CA ALA A 73 -6.96 -20.45 6.63
C ALA A 73 -6.15 -20.91 7.86
N ILE A 74 -5.43 -20.01 8.55
CA ILE A 74 -4.77 -20.32 9.82
C ILE A 74 -5.86 -20.49 10.89
N PRO A 75 -5.85 -21.52 11.77
CA PRO A 75 -6.86 -21.66 12.83
C PRO A 75 -6.98 -20.43 13.73
N ALA A 76 -8.21 -20.09 14.16
CA ALA A 76 -8.50 -18.90 14.96
C ALA A 76 -7.78 -18.91 16.33
N GLU A 77 -7.46 -20.10 16.84
CA GLU A 77 -6.75 -20.32 18.10
C GLU A 77 -5.26 -19.96 17.98
N GLN A 78 -4.70 -19.96 16.77
CA GLN A 78 -3.30 -19.59 16.49
C GLN A 78 -3.14 -18.05 16.38
N THR A 79 -3.59 -17.35 17.42
CA THR A 79 -3.71 -15.89 17.44
C THR A 79 -2.39 -15.16 17.16
N ALA A 80 -1.28 -15.63 17.73
CA ALA A 80 0.02 -15.02 17.53
C ALA A 80 0.46 -15.02 16.05
N VAL A 81 0.24 -16.12 15.34
CA VAL A 81 0.58 -16.25 13.92
C VAL A 81 -0.34 -15.36 13.07
N ARG A 82 -1.65 -15.36 13.37
CA ARG A 82 -2.60 -14.48 12.68
C ARG A 82 -2.25 -13.00 12.87
N LEU A 83 -1.95 -12.56 14.09
CA LEU A 83 -1.54 -11.17 14.38
C LEU A 83 -0.26 -10.78 13.64
N PHE A 84 0.74 -11.67 13.65
CA PHE A 84 1.98 -11.46 12.91
C PHE A 84 1.75 -11.21 11.42
N CYS A 85 0.75 -11.88 10.83
CA CYS A 85 0.42 -11.70 9.42
C CYS A 85 -0.57 -10.54 9.15
N LEU A 86 -1.51 -10.27 10.06
CA LEU A 86 -2.58 -9.28 9.86
C LEU A 86 -2.04 -7.86 9.81
N LEU A 87 -1.19 -7.48 10.77
CA LEU A 87 -0.67 -6.12 10.84
C LEU A 87 0.05 -5.67 9.55
N PRO A 88 1.08 -6.39 9.05
CA PRO A 88 1.72 -6.01 7.79
C PRO A 88 0.78 -6.08 6.57
N LEU A 89 -0.21 -6.98 6.54
CA LEU A 89 -1.22 -6.99 5.48
C LEU A 89 -2.03 -5.70 5.48
N TRP A 90 -2.56 -5.28 6.62
CA TRP A 90 -3.40 -4.09 6.72
C TRP A 90 -2.60 -2.81 6.46
N MET A 91 -1.37 -2.75 6.97
CA MET A 91 -0.42 -1.67 6.67
C MET A 91 -0.19 -1.56 5.17
N ALA A 92 0.03 -2.69 4.49
CA ALA A 92 0.21 -2.74 3.03
C ALA A 92 -1.03 -2.24 2.27
N VAL A 93 -2.23 -2.66 2.66
CA VAL A 93 -3.48 -2.15 2.08
C VAL A 93 -3.55 -0.62 2.22
N ARG A 94 -3.30 -0.10 3.43
CA ARG A 94 -3.37 1.34 3.68
C ARG A 94 -2.32 2.12 2.94
N THR A 95 -1.09 1.61 2.85
CA THR A 95 -0.05 2.22 2.01
C THR A 95 -0.49 2.31 0.55
N LEU A 96 -1.10 1.26 -0.01
CA LEU A 96 -1.59 1.32 -1.40
C LEU A 96 -2.71 2.33 -1.59
N VAL A 97 -3.64 2.43 -0.63
CA VAL A 97 -4.72 3.43 -0.66
C VAL A 97 -4.16 4.85 -0.65
N HIS A 98 -3.21 5.16 0.24
CA HIS A 98 -2.59 6.48 0.31
C HIS A 98 -1.66 6.80 -0.87
N ALA A 99 -1.12 5.76 -1.53
CA ALA A 99 -0.21 5.91 -2.66
C ALA A 99 -0.96 6.10 -3.98
N ARG A 100 -2.06 5.38 -4.21
CA ARG A 100 -2.78 5.38 -5.50
C ARG A 100 -3.30 6.79 -5.83
N GLY A 101 -2.76 7.38 -6.91
CA GLY A 101 -3.13 8.73 -7.35
C GLY A 101 -2.44 9.87 -6.59
N ASN A 102 -1.50 9.56 -5.69
CA ASN A 102 -0.72 10.55 -4.95
C ASN A 102 0.58 10.89 -5.67
N ASP A 103 0.75 12.15 -6.06
CA ASP A 103 1.97 12.62 -6.72
C ASP A 103 3.23 12.48 -5.84
N ALA A 104 3.11 12.44 -4.52
CA ALA A 104 4.24 12.22 -3.62
C ALA A 104 5.06 10.97 -4.02
N MET A 105 4.42 9.92 -4.57
CA MET A 105 5.08 8.71 -5.08
C MET A 105 6.20 8.94 -6.11
N PHE A 106 6.14 10.02 -6.88
CA PHE A 106 7.16 10.33 -7.89
C PHE A 106 7.97 11.59 -7.56
N THR A 107 7.86 12.08 -6.31
CA THR A 107 8.57 13.26 -5.83
C THR A 107 9.63 12.85 -4.82
N ALA A 108 10.91 13.02 -5.17
CA ALA A 108 12.00 12.69 -4.28
C ALA A 108 11.93 13.52 -2.99
N GLY A 109 12.13 12.85 -1.84
CA GLY A 109 12.04 13.48 -0.52
C GLY A 109 10.61 13.61 0.05
N ASP A 110 9.58 13.18 -0.68
CA ASP A 110 8.18 13.21 -0.24
C ASP A 110 7.56 11.80 -0.19
N PRO A 111 7.98 10.96 0.78
CA PRO A 111 7.51 9.57 0.84
C PRO A 111 6.04 9.49 1.26
N VAL A 112 5.26 8.67 0.55
CA VAL A 112 3.90 8.31 0.97
C VAL A 112 3.98 7.55 2.30
N LYS A 113 3.43 8.16 3.35
CA LYS A 113 3.41 7.61 4.70
C LYS A 113 1.99 7.47 5.21
N ILE A 114 1.79 6.42 5.99
CA ILE A 114 0.60 6.27 6.83
C ILE A 114 0.86 6.93 8.17
N ALA A 115 -0.15 7.59 8.72
CA ALA A 115 0.00 8.34 9.97
C ALA A 115 0.21 7.38 11.15
N ARG A 116 0.96 7.80 12.17
CA ARG A 116 1.21 6.97 13.37
C ARG A 116 -0.09 6.56 14.07
N GLY A 117 -1.05 7.48 14.21
CA GLY A 117 -2.36 7.17 14.80
C GLY A 117 -3.15 6.13 14.00
N GLU A 118 -2.99 6.12 12.67
CA GLU A 118 -3.59 5.08 11.82
C GLU A 118 -2.96 3.72 12.09
N VAL A 119 -1.63 3.64 12.23
CA VAL A 119 -0.93 2.40 12.61
C VAL A 119 -1.41 1.88 13.97
N GLU A 120 -1.52 2.76 14.96
CA GLU A 120 -2.01 2.42 16.30
C GLU A 120 -3.44 1.85 16.25
N GLN A 121 -4.31 2.45 15.44
CA GLN A 121 -5.66 1.92 15.21
C GLN A 121 -5.65 0.55 14.52
N LEU A 122 -4.80 0.34 13.51
CA LEU A 122 -4.67 -0.96 12.84
C LEU A 122 -4.23 -2.06 13.82
N ILE A 123 -3.31 -1.74 14.74
CA ILE A 123 -2.86 -2.68 15.78
C ILE A 123 -4.02 -3.04 16.70
N ALA A 124 -4.75 -2.04 17.20
CA ALA A 124 -5.91 -2.26 18.08
C ALA A 124 -6.99 -3.12 17.40
N ASP A 125 -7.30 -2.83 16.15
CA ASP A 125 -8.28 -3.58 15.35
C ASP A 125 -7.79 -5.03 15.10
N CYS A 126 -6.49 -5.26 14.85
CA CYS A 126 -5.94 -6.60 14.66
C CYS A 126 -6.19 -7.45 15.91
N VAL A 127 -5.86 -6.90 17.09
CA VAL A 127 -6.04 -7.58 18.38
C VAL A 127 -7.52 -7.86 18.66
N ALA A 128 -8.40 -6.90 18.39
CA ALA A 128 -9.83 -7.03 18.67
C ALA A 128 -10.55 -8.06 17.75
N LEU A 129 -10.03 -8.26 16.53
CA LEU A 129 -10.70 -9.03 15.47
C LEU A 129 -10.02 -10.37 15.15
N VAL A 130 -8.80 -10.66 15.64
CA VAL A 130 -7.97 -11.81 15.24
C VAL A 130 -8.69 -13.17 15.17
N GLY A 131 -9.66 -13.42 16.05
CA GLY A 131 -10.42 -14.68 16.10
C GLY A 131 -11.76 -14.66 15.37
N LYS A 132 -12.08 -13.61 14.62
CA LYS A 132 -13.40 -13.36 14.03
C LYS A 132 -13.28 -13.20 12.50
N ASP A 133 -13.34 -14.31 11.78
CA ASP A 133 -13.06 -14.33 10.33
C ASP A 133 -13.94 -13.38 9.52
N ASP A 134 -15.26 -13.38 9.77
CA ASP A 134 -16.19 -12.48 9.07
C ASP A 134 -15.88 -11.00 9.36
N ALA A 135 -15.52 -10.67 10.60
CA ALA A 135 -15.16 -9.32 10.98
C ALA A 135 -13.81 -8.89 10.37
N LEU A 136 -12.85 -9.81 10.24
CA LEU A 136 -11.59 -9.57 9.54
C LEU A 136 -11.82 -9.28 8.05
N ARG A 137 -12.71 -10.02 7.39
CA ARG A 137 -13.11 -9.75 5.99
C ARG A 137 -13.75 -8.38 5.85
N GLN A 138 -14.74 -8.08 6.68
CA GLN A 138 -15.42 -6.79 6.66
C GLN A 138 -14.45 -5.63 6.91
N LYS A 139 -13.54 -5.79 7.88
CA LYS A 139 -12.52 -4.77 8.15
C LYS A 139 -11.58 -4.61 6.96
N TYR A 140 -11.11 -5.71 6.38
CA TYR A 140 -10.24 -5.68 5.19
C TYR A 140 -10.88 -4.91 4.03
N ASP A 141 -12.15 -5.19 3.70
CA ASP A 141 -12.87 -4.47 2.64
C ASP A 141 -13.02 -2.98 2.96
N ALA A 142 -13.22 -2.63 4.24
CA ALA A 142 -13.29 -1.25 4.68
C ALA A 142 -11.94 -0.52 4.58
N LEU A 143 -10.81 -1.21 4.75
CA LEU A 143 -9.47 -0.62 4.65
C LEU A 143 -9.14 -0.12 3.24
N TRP A 144 -9.79 -0.65 2.20
CA TRP A 144 -9.63 -0.16 0.82
C TRP A 144 -10.32 1.18 0.55
N ARG A 145 -11.19 1.63 1.45
CA ARG A 145 -11.88 2.92 1.32
C ARG A 145 -10.93 4.02 1.78
N MET A 146 -10.84 5.09 0.99
CA MET A 146 -10.15 6.30 1.45
C MET A 146 -10.75 6.74 2.80
N PRO A 147 -9.93 7.05 3.81
CA PRO A 147 -10.45 7.68 5.00
C PRO A 147 -11.09 9.00 4.56
N ALA A 148 -12.20 9.40 5.19
CA ALA A 148 -12.64 10.78 5.05
C ALA A 148 -11.44 11.67 5.41
N LEU A 149 -11.11 12.65 4.54
CA LEU A 149 -10.02 13.58 4.81
C LEU A 149 -10.18 14.10 6.26
N PRO A 150 -9.13 14.05 7.09
CA PRO A 150 -9.22 14.65 8.40
C PRO A 150 -9.60 16.12 8.24
N SER A 151 -10.46 16.60 9.14
CA SER A 151 -10.75 18.04 9.24
C SER A 151 -9.43 18.80 9.34
N ALA A 152 -9.35 19.99 8.74
CA ALA A 152 -8.16 20.86 8.72
C ALA A 152 -7.52 21.12 10.10
N ALA A 153 -8.21 20.77 11.20
CA ALA A 153 -7.70 20.81 12.56
C ALA A 153 -6.58 19.80 12.86
N GLU A 154 -6.47 18.67 12.14
CA GLU A 154 -5.44 17.64 12.40
C GLU A 154 -4.18 17.79 11.53
N MET A 155 -4.16 18.75 10.60
CA MET A 155 -3.02 19.02 9.71
C MET A 155 -1.95 19.95 10.31
N THR A 156 -2.05 20.28 11.61
CA THR A 156 -1.04 21.11 12.29
C THR A 156 -0.32 20.30 13.36
N VAL A 157 0.73 19.58 12.99
CA VAL A 157 1.82 19.23 13.91
C VAL A 157 3.14 19.42 13.16
N HIS A 158 3.84 20.49 13.51
CA HIS A 158 5.24 20.73 13.21
C HIS A 158 6.15 19.87 14.09
#